data_AF-A0A091GI79-F1
#
_entry.id   AF-A0A091GI79-F1
#
_cell.length_a   1.000
_cell.length_b   1.000
_cell.length_c   1.000
_cell.angle_alpha   90.00
_cell.angle_beta   90.00
_cell.angle_gamma   90.00
#
_symmetry.space_group_name_H-M   'P 1'
#
loop_
_entity.id
_entity.type
_entity.pdbx_description
1 polymer ?
#
loop_
_entity_poly.entity_id
_entity_poly.type
_entity_poly.pdbx_seq_one_letter_code
_entity_poly.pdbx_strand_id
1 'polypeptide(L)' 'LLCVLGTIPGPILFGVAIDNSCTLWDFNECETKGACLVYDNGRMAYLLMGISTACKIITIIFVFTAECLYKPP' A
#
# COMPACT_ATOMS: atom_id res chain seq x y z
N LEU A 1 -13.15 5.15 -15.53
CA LEU A 1 -12.39 3.88 -15.39
C LEU A 1 -10.99 4.11 -14.83
N LEU A 2 -10.18 5.00 -15.42
CA LEU A 2 -8.78 5.26 -15.00
C LEU A 2 -8.66 5.77 -13.54
N CYS A 3 -9.54 6.68 -13.11
CA CYS A 3 -9.49 7.20 -11.74
C CYS A 3 -9.77 6.11 -10.69
N VAL A 4 -10.70 5.18 -10.96
CA VAL A 4 -11.11 4.13 -10.01
C VAL A 4 -9.97 3.15 -9.73
N LEU A 5 -9.21 2.76 -10.76
CA LEU A 5 -8.12 1.79 -10.62
C LEU A 5 -6.89 2.35 -9.91
N GLY A 6 -6.68 3.67 -9.92
CA GLY A 6 -5.55 4.31 -9.22
C GLY A 6 -5.91 4.88 -7.85
N THR A 7 -7.11 5.45 -7.69
CA THR A 7 -7.49 6.19 -6.48
C THR A 7 -8.16 5.36 -5.40
N ILE A 8 -8.65 4.15 -5.69
CA ILE A 8 -9.17 3.22 -4.68
C ILE A 8 -8.06 2.40 -4.01
N PRO A 9 -7.09 1.80 -4.73
CA PRO A 9 -6.05 1.03 -4.05
C PRO A 9 -5.10 1.90 -3.23
N GLY A 10 -4.87 3.16 -3.61
CA GLY A 10 -4.04 4.10 -2.86
C GLY A 10 -4.42 4.24 -1.37
N PRO A 11 -5.65 4.70 -1.04
CA PRO A 11 -6.10 4.84 0.33
C PRO A 11 -6.28 3.51 1.06
N ILE A 12 -6.59 2.41 0.36
CA ILE A 12 -6.66 1.07 0.99
C ILE A 12 -5.27 0.61 1.43
N LEU A 13 -4.27 0.72 0.54
CA LEU A 13 -2.88 0.38 0.84
C LEU A 13 -2.33 1.25 1.97
N PHE A 14 -2.71 2.53 1.99
CA PHE A 14 -2.35 3.45 3.06
C PHE A 14 -3.00 3.05 4.40
N GLY A 15 -4.29 2.68 4.39
CA GLY A 15 -4.98 2.17 5.56
C GLY A 15 -4.32 0.90 6.13
N VAL A 16 -4.01 -0.06 5.27
CA VAL A 16 -3.30 -1.29 5.67
C VAL A 16 -1.91 -0.98 6.21
N ALA A 17 -1.17 -0.03 5.62
CA ALA A 17 0.14 0.37 6.12
C ALA A 17 0.05 0.99 7.53
N ILE A 18 -0.97 1.81 7.78
CA ILE A 18 -1.24 2.39 9.10
C ILE A 18 -1.55 1.28 10.11
N ASP A 19 -2.46 0.36 9.79
CA ASP A 19 -2.83 -0.75 10.68
C ASP A 19 -1.63 -1.65 11.03
N ASN A 20 -0.74 -1.91 10.05
CA ASN A 20 0.47 -2.71 10.24
C ASN A 20 1.60 -1.97 10.96
N SER A 21 1.58 -0.64 10.96
CA SER A 21 2.55 0.19 11.69
C SER A 21 2.17 0.40 13.17
N CYS A 22 0.99 -0.07 13.58
CA CYS A 22 0.55 0.05 14.96
C CYS A 22 1.42 -0.79 15.91
N THR A 23 2.03 -0.13 16.89
CA THR A 23 2.85 -0.80 17.92
C THR A 23 2.05 -1.02 19.21
N LEU A 24 1.12 -0.11 19.53
CA LEU A 24 0.26 -0.20 20.71
C LEU A 24 -1.20 0.07 20.35
N TRP A 25 -2.04 -0.95 20.53
CA TRP A 25 -3.49 -0.84 20.36
C TRP A 25 -4.16 -0.41 21.66
N ASP A 26 -5.12 0.51 21.56
CA ASP A 26 -6.02 0.83 22.66
C ASP A 26 -7.04 -0.31 22.84
N PHE A 27 -7.22 -0.79 24.06
CA PHE A 27 -8.26 -1.75 24.41
C PHE A 27 -9.24 -1.08 25.34
N ASN A 28 -10.52 -1.09 24.96
CA ASN A 28 -11.59 -0.52 25.79
C ASN A 28 -11.87 -1.40 27.02
N GLU A 29 -12.68 -0.89 27.95
CA GLU A 29 -13.12 -1.62 29.15
C GLU A 29 -13.85 -2.95 28.84
N CYS A 30 -14.37 -3.10 27.60
CA CYS A 30 -14.96 -4.33 27.08
C CYS A 30 -13.97 -5.23 26.32
N GLU A 31 -12.66 -5.00 26.45
CA GLU A 31 -11.57 -5.73 25.77
C GLU A 31 -11.65 -5.69 24.22
N THR A 32 -12.36 -4.70 23.68
CA THR A 32 -12.50 -4.51 22.24
C THR A 32 -11.34 -3.68 21.68
N LYS A 33 -10.81 -4.12 20.53
CA LYS A 33 -9.75 -3.43 19.80
C LYS A 33 -10.24 -2.04 19.34
N GLY A 34 -9.69 -1.00 19.94
CA GLY A 34 -9.97 0.41 19.64
C GLY A 34 -9.02 1.00 18.59
N ALA A 35 -8.75 2.29 18.71
CA ALA A 35 -7.78 2.98 17.85
C ALA A 35 -6.34 2.61 18.23
N CYS A 36 -5.39 2.82 17.32
CA CYS A 36 -3.99 2.67 17.66
C CYS A 36 -3.47 3.95 18.34
N LEU A 37 -2.78 3.78 19.48
CA LEU A 37 -2.23 4.88 20.29
C LEU A 37 -0.86 5.33 19.80
N VAL A 38 -0.02 4.37 19.38
CA VAL A 38 1.36 4.62 18.96
C VAL A 38 1.66 3.91 17.64
N TYR A 39 2.01 4.71 16.64
CA TYR A 39 2.43 4.26 15.31
C TYR A 39 3.94 4.34 15.17
N ASP A 40 4.55 3.30 14.60
CA ASP A 40 5.97 3.30 14.26
C ASP A 40 6.19 3.92 12.87
N ASN A 41 6.77 5.12 12.86
CA ASN A 41 7.04 5.86 11.63
C ASN A 41 8.04 5.15 10.70
N GLY A 42 9.01 4.39 11.25
CA GLY A 42 9.97 3.63 10.45
C GLY A 42 9.32 2.48 9.71
N ARG A 43 8.46 1.73 10.42
CA ARG A 43 7.69 0.64 9.84
C ARG A 43 6.68 1.15 8.82
N MET A 44 6.02 2.27 9.10
CA MET A 44 5.13 2.94 8.15
C MET A 44 5.88 3.34 6.87
N ALA A 45 7.04 4.00 6.99
CA ALA A 45 7.85 4.39 5.83
C ALA A 45 8.32 3.18 5.01
N TYR A 46 8.74 2.09 5.67
CA TYR A 46 9.15 0.86 5.00
C TYR A 46 7.99 0.22 4.21
N LEU A 47 6.80 0.15 4.80
CA LEU A 47 5.60 -0.38 4.14
C LEU A 47 5.22 0.46 2.92
N LEU A 48 5.20 1.80 3.06
CA LEU A 48 4.88 2.70 1.96
C LEU A 48 5.92 2.63 0.83
N MET A 49 7.21 2.56 1.17
CA MET A 49 8.28 2.35 0.19
C MET A 49 8.15 1.01 -0.51
N GLY A 50 7.85 -0.06 0.23
CA GLY A 50 7.62 -1.40 -0.33
C GLY A 50 6.47 -1.42 -1.34
N ILE A 51 5.34 -0.82 -0.97
CA ILE A 51 4.17 -0.68 -1.85
C ILE A 51 4.52 0.12 -3.11
N SER A 52 5.17 1.28 -2.96
CA SER A 52 5.59 2.11 -4.09
C SER A 52 6.53 1.36 -5.05
N THR A 53 7.49 0.63 -4.49
CA THR A 53 8.45 -0.17 -5.25
C THR A 53 7.75 -1.31 -5.99
N ALA A 54 6.83 -2.02 -5.34
CA ALA A 54 6.04 -3.08 -5.97
C ALA A 54 5.20 -2.54 -7.14
N CYS A 55 4.51 -1.42 -6.95
CA CYS A 55 3.76 -0.75 -8.03
C CYS A 55 4.66 -0.41 -9.22
N LYS A 56 5.85 0.17 -8.95
CA LYS A 56 6.83 0.49 -10.01
C LYS A 56 7.29 -0.76 -10.76
N ILE A 57 7.56 -1.86 -10.06
CA ILE A 57 7.95 -3.13 -10.68
C ILE A 57 6.84 -3.64 -11.61
N ILE A 58 5.59 -3.62 -11.15
CA ILE A 58 4.43 -4.03 -11.97
C ILE A 58 4.34 -3.16 -13.22
N THR A 59 4.52 -1.84 -13.10
CA THR A 59 4.54 -0.94 -14.26
C THR A 59 5.66 -1.28 -15.23
N ILE A 60 6.88 -1.53 -14.74
CA ILE A 60 8.03 -1.91 -15.58
C ILE A 60 7.74 -3.21 -16.32
N ILE A 61 7.19 -4.22 -15.64
CA ILE A 61 6.81 -5.49 -16.26
C ILE A 61 5.78 -5.25 -17.37
N PHE A 62 4.72 -4.48 -17.10
CA PHE A 62 3.68 -4.21 -18.08
C PHE A 62 4.22 -3.47 -19.32
N VAL A 63 5.06 -2.45 -19.10
CA VAL A 63 5.73 -1.73 -20.19
C VAL A 63 6.64 -2.67 -20.96
N PHE A 64 7.49 -3.45 -20.28
CA PHE A 64 8.38 -4.40 -20.93
C PHE A 64 7.62 -5.43 -21.77
N THR A 65 6.52 -5.98 -21.24
CA THR A 65 5.66 -6.89 -22.00
C THR A 65 5.00 -6.20 -23.19
N ALA A 66 4.62 -4.93 -23.06
CA ALA A 66 4.07 -4.15 -24.16
C ALA A 66 5.11 -3.92 -25.26
N GLU A 67 6.35 -3.58 -24.91
CA GLU A 67 7.47 -3.44 -25.86
C GLU A 67 7.81 -4.77 -26.55
N CYS A 68 7.78 -5.90 -25.82
CA CYS A 68 8.02 -7.21 -26.43
C CYS A 68 6.87 -7.65 -27.36
N LEU A 69 5.63 -7.29 -27.06
CA LEU A 69 4.45 -7.65 -27.85
C LEU A 69 4.20 -6.67 -29.00
N TYR A 70 4.62 -5.41 -28.85
CA TYR A 70 4.63 -4.41 -29.90
C TYR A 70 5.74 -4.76 -30.89
N LYS A 71 5.44 -5.65 -31.82
CA LYS A 71 6.29 -5.89 -32.98
C LYS A 71 6.12 -4.70 -33.91
N PRO A 72 7.13 -3.81 -34.05
CA PRO A 72 7.01 -2.68 -34.94
C PRO A 72 6.88 -3.18 -36.39
N PRO A 73 6.02 -2.57 -37.24
CA PRO A 73 5.99 -2.84 -38.67
C PRO A 73 7.29 -2.37 -39.35
#